data_AF-A0A949IDG6-F1
#
_entry.id   AF-A0A949IDG6-F1
#
_cell.length_a   1.000
_cell.length_b   1.000
_cell.length_c   1.000
_cell.angle_alpha   90.00
_cell.angle_beta   90.00
_cell.angle_gamma   90.00
#
_symmetry.space_group_name_H-M   'P 1'
#
loop_
_entity.id
_entity.type
_entity.pdbx_description
1 polymer ?
#
loop_
_entity_poly.entity_id
_entity_poly.type
_entity_poly.pdbx_seq_one_letter_code
_entity_poly.pdbx_strand_id
1 'polypeptide(L)'
;QRAGVAATHLQGLGNTAIVLGALRGGSIDVYPEYTGTIAREILKLDTVPPLPQLDALLAPLGLAAGVPLGFNDTYALAMRGSEARALHITTLSDLRAHPQLRLGLSQEFIGRADGWPGLQRAYGLPFATPQGLDHGLAYDALRARQVDVIDVYSTDARIAPDGLTVLQDDRGYFPRYDAVLLYRADLPQRLPAAWAALQQLRGHIDEAQMQRLNAAAEIDRQPFAAVAAAFLSQGAAGAPAASASASASAAAGARVAPTLGELLLGGNFGRLALQHVMLVAVSLAVSVLLGVPLGIWAARHRRTGAAVLAATGVLQTVPSLAMLAFLIPLTGRIGAVPALIALTLYALLPIVRNTHAGLVQVPRG
;
A
#
# COMPACT_ATOMS: atom_id res chain seq x y z
N GLN A 1 7.20 8.00 22.11
CA GLN A 1 7.72 7.12 23.18
C GLN A 1 9.08 7.55 23.71
N ARG A 2 10.18 7.59 22.93
CA ARG A 2 11.50 8.06 23.44
C ARG A 2 11.48 9.48 24.03
N ALA A 3 10.68 10.37 23.45
CA ALA A 3 10.46 11.72 23.96
C ALA A 3 9.49 11.79 25.15
N GLY A 4 9.21 10.68 25.84
CA GLY A 4 8.29 10.62 26.99
C GLY A 4 6.80 10.74 26.65
N VAL A 5 6.44 10.93 25.37
CA VAL A 5 5.04 11.02 24.94
C VAL A 5 4.43 9.64 24.68
N ALA A 6 3.26 9.39 25.29
CA ALA A 6 2.42 8.23 25.02
C ALA A 6 1.97 8.26 23.56
N ALA A 7 2.17 7.14 22.85
CA ALA A 7 1.78 7.01 21.45
C ALA A 7 1.31 5.59 21.18
N THR A 8 0.27 5.48 20.36
CA THR A 8 -0.29 4.21 19.90
C THR A 8 -0.03 4.09 18.41
N HIS A 9 0.66 3.04 17.99
CA HIS A 9 0.85 2.73 16.58
C HIS A 9 -0.28 1.85 16.08
N LEU A 10 -1.02 2.34 15.07
CA LEU A 10 -2.08 1.59 14.40
C LEU A 10 -1.59 1.16 13.02
N GLN A 11 -1.18 -0.10 12.90
CA GLN A 11 -0.66 -0.64 11.65
C GLN A 11 -1.78 -1.12 10.72
N GLY A 12 -1.55 -1.02 9.40
CA GLY A 12 -2.36 -1.74 8.40
C GLY A 12 -3.79 -1.25 8.33
N LEU A 13 -4.00 0.05 8.51
CA LEU A 13 -5.32 0.66 8.54
C LEU A 13 -6.09 0.48 7.22
N GLY A 14 -5.39 0.46 6.09
CA GLY A 14 -5.96 0.28 4.76
C GLY A 14 -5.26 1.15 3.73
N ASN A 15 -5.94 1.42 2.62
CA ASN A 15 -5.45 2.29 1.57
C ASN A 15 -5.54 3.79 1.95
N THR A 16 -5.00 4.66 1.09
CA THR A 16 -4.97 6.11 1.27
C THR A 16 -6.31 6.70 1.70
N ALA A 17 -7.43 6.29 1.07
CA ALA A 17 -8.75 6.82 1.41
C ALA A 17 -9.17 6.50 2.86
N ILE A 18 -8.87 5.28 3.32
CA ILE A 18 -9.16 4.85 4.70
C ILE A 18 -8.30 5.63 5.69
N VAL A 19 -6.99 5.73 5.44
CA VAL A 19 -6.06 6.41 6.35
C VAL A 19 -6.33 7.92 6.41
N LEU A 20 -6.63 8.55 5.26
CA LEU A 20 -7.05 9.95 5.18
C LEU A 20 -8.37 10.19 5.94
N GLY A 21 -9.35 9.29 5.81
CA GLY A 21 -10.60 9.36 6.55
C GLY A 21 -10.38 9.29 8.06
N ALA A 22 -9.49 8.40 8.51
CA ALA A 22 -9.08 8.30 9.91
C ALA A 22 -8.37 9.57 10.42
N LEU A 23 -7.51 10.19 9.59
CA LEU A 23 -6.82 11.43 9.94
C LEU A 23 -7.80 12.60 10.08
N ARG A 24 -8.70 12.78 9.10
CA ARG A 24 -9.74 13.82 9.11
C ARG A 24 -10.74 13.62 10.25
N GLY A 25 -11.09 12.37 10.55
CA GLY A 25 -11.97 12.01 11.67
C GLY A 25 -11.29 12.06 13.03
N GLY A 26 -9.99 12.38 13.11
CA GLY A 26 -9.25 12.48 14.36
C GLY A 26 -8.97 11.14 15.05
N SER A 27 -9.15 10.01 14.36
CA SER A 27 -8.81 8.67 14.86
C SER A 27 -7.31 8.40 14.85
N ILE A 28 -6.56 9.15 14.03
CA ILE A 28 -5.10 9.24 14.05
C ILE A 28 -4.66 10.70 13.99
N ASP A 29 -3.43 10.98 14.41
CA ASP A 29 -2.86 12.33 14.44
C ASP A 29 -1.93 12.62 13.25
N VAL A 30 -1.23 11.59 12.77
CA VAL A 30 -0.17 11.67 11.75
C VAL A 30 0.07 10.29 11.14
N TYR A 31 0.44 10.25 9.86
CA TYR A 31 0.97 9.05 9.21
C TYR A 31 1.94 9.41 8.07
N PRO A 32 2.83 8.49 7.64
CA PRO A 32 3.65 8.69 6.44
C PRO A 32 2.80 8.63 5.16
N GLU A 33 2.95 9.60 4.28
CA GLU A 33 2.29 9.67 2.98
C GLU A 33 3.27 10.18 1.92
N TYR A 34 2.96 9.99 0.65
CA TYR A 34 3.83 10.41 -0.45
C TYR A 34 3.31 11.67 -1.14
N THR A 35 4.21 12.58 -1.53
CA THR A 35 3.85 13.82 -2.23
C THR A 35 3.01 13.60 -3.48
N GLY A 36 3.36 12.58 -4.29
CA GLY A 36 2.57 12.18 -5.46
C GLY A 36 1.15 11.73 -5.10
N THR A 37 0.99 10.94 -4.04
CA THR A 37 -0.33 10.51 -3.54
C THR A 37 -1.15 11.69 -3.04
N ILE A 38 -0.54 12.62 -2.28
CA ILE A 38 -1.21 13.84 -1.83
C ILE A 38 -1.74 14.63 -3.03
N ALA A 39 -0.89 14.86 -4.04
CA ALA A 39 -1.27 15.61 -5.22
C ALA A 39 -2.39 14.91 -6.02
N ARG A 40 -2.20 13.64 -6.38
CA ARG A 40 -3.07 12.91 -7.31
C ARG A 40 -4.34 12.39 -6.65
N GLU A 41 -4.22 11.78 -5.49
CA GLU A 41 -5.33 11.07 -4.86
C GLU A 41 -6.12 11.92 -3.89
N ILE A 42 -5.45 12.79 -3.12
CA ILE A 42 -6.09 13.60 -2.08
C ILE A 42 -6.58 14.94 -2.64
N LEU A 43 -5.72 15.66 -3.35
CA LEU A 43 -6.00 17.00 -3.88
C LEU A 43 -6.51 16.99 -5.33
N LYS A 44 -6.45 15.84 -6.02
CA LYS A 44 -6.91 15.66 -7.41
C LYS A 44 -6.26 16.63 -8.39
N LEU A 45 -4.94 16.84 -8.26
CA LEU A 45 -4.14 17.72 -9.10
C LEU A 45 -3.55 16.98 -10.33
N ASP A 46 -3.30 17.75 -11.40
CA ASP A 46 -2.71 17.24 -12.64
C ASP A 46 -1.17 17.15 -12.62
N THR A 47 -0.53 17.74 -11.62
CA THR A 47 0.93 17.69 -11.42
C THR A 47 1.23 17.52 -9.93
N VAL A 48 2.48 17.17 -9.60
CA VAL A 48 2.95 17.10 -8.22
C VAL A 48 3.70 18.40 -7.89
N PRO A 49 3.06 19.39 -7.27
CA PRO A 49 3.72 20.64 -6.91
C PRO A 49 4.71 20.46 -5.75
N PRO A 50 5.60 21.44 -5.50
CA PRO A 50 6.50 21.42 -4.35
C PRO A 50 5.75 21.33 -3.01
N LEU A 51 6.39 20.71 -2.01
CA LEU A 51 5.80 20.45 -0.70
C LEU A 51 5.15 21.68 -0.03
N PRO A 52 5.74 22.91 -0.03
CA PRO A 52 5.08 24.07 0.56
C PRO A 52 3.74 24.43 -0.09
N GLN A 53 3.61 24.17 -1.40
CA GLN A 53 2.35 24.41 -2.11
C GLN A 53 1.33 23.31 -1.81
N LEU A 54 1.76 22.05 -1.68
CA LEU A 54 0.89 20.96 -1.20
C LEU A 54 0.35 21.27 0.20
N ASP A 55 1.21 21.73 1.11
CA ASP A 55 0.83 22.09 2.49
C ASP A 55 -0.22 23.20 2.51
N ALA A 56 -0.03 24.25 1.71
CA ALA A 56 -1.01 25.34 1.58
C ALA A 56 -2.38 24.86 1.06
N LEU A 57 -2.39 23.89 0.12
CA LEU A 57 -3.62 23.31 -0.42
C LEU A 57 -4.32 22.35 0.55
N LEU A 58 -3.60 21.78 1.51
CA LEU A 58 -4.14 20.92 2.56
C LEU A 58 -4.77 21.71 3.71
N ALA A 59 -4.33 22.96 3.95
CA ALA A 59 -4.79 23.78 5.05
C ALA A 59 -6.33 23.93 5.15
N PRO A 60 -7.10 24.14 4.05
CA PRO A 60 -8.57 24.20 4.11
C PRO A 60 -9.23 22.90 4.60
N LEU A 61 -8.52 21.77 4.53
CA LEU A 61 -8.98 20.46 5.00
C LEU A 61 -8.63 20.22 6.47
N GLY A 62 -8.00 21.17 7.15
CA GLY A 62 -7.48 21.01 8.51
C GLY A 62 -6.27 20.08 8.59
N LEU A 63 -5.58 19.87 7.47
CA LEU A 63 -4.43 18.98 7.33
C LEU A 63 -3.18 19.77 6.95
N ALA A 64 -2.03 19.19 7.22
CA ALA A 64 -0.72 19.73 6.84
C ALA A 64 0.21 18.59 6.43
N ALA A 65 1.12 18.86 5.51
CA ALA A 65 2.14 17.92 5.04
C ALA A 65 3.53 18.50 5.25
N GLY A 66 4.43 17.71 5.84
CA GLY A 66 5.74 18.20 6.23
C GLY A 66 6.67 17.07 6.66
N VAL A 67 7.83 17.44 7.22
CA VAL A 67 8.81 16.47 7.71
C VAL A 67 9.21 15.46 6.63
N PRO A 68 9.83 15.91 5.51
CA PRO A 68 10.30 14.98 4.48
C PRO A 68 11.28 13.99 5.12
N LEU A 69 11.02 12.69 4.98
CA LEU A 69 11.77 11.64 5.67
C LEU A 69 13.15 11.43 5.04
N GLY A 70 13.30 11.72 3.75
CA GLY A 70 14.59 11.74 3.05
C GLY A 70 14.69 10.81 1.84
N PHE A 71 13.63 10.06 1.52
CA PHE A 71 13.61 9.14 0.39
C PHE A 71 12.44 9.40 -0.56
N ASN A 72 12.64 9.00 -1.81
CA ASN A 72 11.65 8.98 -2.86
C ASN A 72 11.35 7.53 -3.23
N ASP A 73 10.08 7.20 -3.33
CA ASP A 73 9.58 5.84 -3.58
C ASP A 73 8.79 5.80 -4.88
N THR A 74 9.52 5.94 -5.99
CA THR A 74 8.93 6.06 -7.32
C THR A 74 9.16 4.80 -8.14
N TYR A 75 8.42 4.67 -9.24
CA TYR A 75 8.69 3.63 -10.23
C TYR A 75 10.09 3.80 -10.81
N ALA A 76 10.76 2.68 -11.02
CA ALA A 76 12.02 2.61 -11.74
C ALA A 76 12.08 1.32 -12.54
N LEU A 77 13.08 1.21 -13.42
CA LEU A 77 13.46 -0.06 -14.03
C LEU A 77 14.74 -0.57 -13.39
N ALA A 78 14.83 -1.88 -13.18
CA ALA A 78 16.02 -2.52 -12.63
C ALA A 78 16.45 -3.73 -13.45
N MET A 79 17.75 -3.99 -13.40
CA MET A 79 18.41 -5.12 -14.05
C MET A 79 19.34 -5.84 -13.07
N ARG A 80 19.76 -7.06 -13.40
CA ARG A 80 20.85 -7.72 -12.68
C ARG A 80 22.12 -6.87 -12.78
N GLY A 81 22.73 -6.51 -11.65
CA GLY A 81 23.87 -5.60 -11.66
C GLY A 81 25.09 -6.11 -12.42
N SER A 82 25.29 -7.43 -12.49
CA SER A 82 26.36 -8.04 -13.32
C SER A 82 26.16 -7.77 -14.81
N GLU A 83 24.92 -7.75 -15.27
CA GLU A 83 24.58 -7.60 -16.68
C GLU A 83 24.50 -6.14 -17.08
N ALA A 84 23.95 -5.28 -16.21
CA ALA A 84 24.05 -3.84 -16.34
C ALA A 84 25.51 -3.40 -16.55
N ARG A 85 26.45 -3.93 -15.75
CA ARG A 85 27.88 -3.66 -15.93
C ARG A 85 28.45 -4.23 -17.23
N ALA A 86 28.10 -5.46 -17.60
CA ALA A 86 28.61 -6.10 -18.81
C ALA A 86 28.13 -5.42 -20.09
N LEU A 87 26.91 -4.85 -20.07
CA LEU A 87 26.31 -4.14 -21.20
C LEU A 87 26.52 -2.62 -21.13
N HIS A 88 27.19 -2.12 -20.08
CA HIS A 88 27.37 -0.69 -19.81
C HIS A 88 26.05 0.11 -19.72
N ILE A 89 25.01 -0.49 -19.14
CA ILE A 89 23.70 0.13 -18.94
C ILE A 89 23.64 0.74 -17.54
N THR A 90 23.45 2.05 -17.46
CA THR A 90 23.34 2.79 -16.19
C THR A 90 22.08 3.66 -16.14
N THR A 91 21.57 4.06 -17.30
CA THR A 91 20.42 4.96 -17.46
C THR A 91 19.27 4.29 -18.20
N LEU A 92 18.08 4.87 -18.12
CA LEU A 92 16.92 4.44 -18.92
C LEU A 92 17.18 4.69 -20.42
N SER A 93 17.89 5.76 -20.78
CA SER A 93 18.28 6.02 -22.17
C SER A 93 19.16 4.92 -22.79
N ASP A 94 20.01 4.27 -22.00
CA ASP A 94 20.92 3.22 -22.49
C ASP A 94 20.16 2.00 -23.03
N LEU A 95 18.97 1.69 -22.48
CA LEU A 95 18.14 0.56 -22.91
C LEU A 95 17.78 0.59 -24.40
N ARG A 96 17.77 1.78 -25.02
CA ARG A 96 17.48 1.95 -26.45
C ARG A 96 18.47 1.21 -27.35
N ALA A 97 19.72 1.05 -26.92
CA ALA A 97 20.76 0.35 -27.67
C ALA A 97 20.67 -1.19 -27.56
N HIS A 98 19.76 -1.71 -26.73
CA HIS A 98 19.67 -3.14 -26.41
C HIS A 98 18.28 -3.72 -26.67
N PRO A 99 17.77 -3.72 -27.92
CA PRO A 99 16.43 -4.22 -28.25
C PRO A 99 16.22 -5.71 -27.98
N GLN A 100 17.30 -6.47 -27.77
CA GLN A 100 17.28 -7.89 -27.44
C GLN A 100 16.89 -8.20 -25.99
N LEU A 101 16.88 -7.21 -25.09
CA LEU A 101 16.54 -7.44 -23.68
C LEU A 101 15.06 -7.78 -23.53
N ARG A 102 14.77 -8.73 -22.64
CA ARG A 102 13.41 -9.15 -22.31
C ARG A 102 12.91 -8.37 -21.10
N LEU A 103 11.74 -7.76 -21.24
CA LEU A 103 11.08 -7.04 -20.15
C LEU A 103 10.13 -7.97 -19.40
N GLY A 104 10.16 -7.89 -18.07
CA GLY A 104 9.15 -8.45 -17.18
C GLY A 104 8.52 -7.35 -16.37
N LEU A 105 7.44 -6.75 -16.89
CA LEU A 105 6.79 -5.60 -16.26
C LEU A 105 5.51 -6.02 -15.54
N SER A 106 5.15 -5.32 -14.47
CA SER A 106 3.89 -5.55 -13.78
C SER A 106 2.68 -5.15 -14.63
N GLN A 107 1.55 -5.83 -14.41
CA GLN A 107 0.30 -5.46 -15.08
C GLN A 107 -0.14 -4.02 -14.77
N GLU A 108 0.12 -3.57 -13.54
CA GLU A 108 -0.16 -2.18 -13.15
C GLU A 108 0.70 -1.21 -13.98
N PHE A 109 2.02 -1.42 -14.02
CA PHE A 109 2.93 -0.53 -14.73
C PHE A 109 2.64 -0.47 -16.24
N ILE A 110 2.21 -1.58 -16.84
CA ILE A 110 1.79 -1.64 -18.25
C ILE A 110 0.52 -0.81 -18.52
N GLY A 111 -0.45 -0.83 -17.59
CA GLY A 111 -1.75 -0.17 -17.77
C GLY A 111 -1.74 1.33 -17.48
N ARG A 112 -0.72 1.85 -16.81
CA ARG A 112 -0.65 3.24 -16.35
C ARG A 112 -0.17 4.20 -17.43
N ALA A 113 -0.82 5.36 -17.56
CA ALA A 113 -0.41 6.40 -18.50
C ALA A 113 0.98 7.00 -18.17
N ASP A 114 1.29 7.10 -16.87
CA ASP A 114 2.61 7.47 -16.32
C ASP A 114 3.54 6.26 -16.12
N GLY A 115 3.12 5.07 -16.58
CA GLY A 115 3.91 3.83 -16.57
C GLY A 115 4.54 3.53 -17.93
N TRP A 116 4.49 2.27 -18.36
CA TRP A 116 5.18 1.79 -19.56
C TRP A 116 4.84 2.55 -20.86
N PRO A 117 3.56 2.79 -21.23
CA PRO A 117 3.22 3.47 -22.48
C PRO A 117 3.75 4.91 -22.58
N GLY A 118 3.85 5.60 -21.45
CA GLY A 118 4.41 6.95 -21.40
C GLY A 118 5.93 6.92 -21.38
N LEU A 119 6.53 6.04 -20.58
CA LEU A 119 7.98 5.86 -20.51
C LEU A 119 8.56 5.46 -21.88
N GLN A 120 7.94 4.48 -22.54
CA GLN A 120 8.36 3.99 -23.84
C GLN A 120 8.40 5.12 -24.88
N ARG A 121 7.39 6.01 -24.89
CA ARG A 121 7.35 7.17 -25.79
C ARG A 121 8.38 8.23 -25.42
N ALA A 122 8.54 8.54 -24.13
CA ALA A 122 9.46 9.57 -23.66
C ALA A 122 10.94 9.24 -23.95
N TYR A 123 11.28 7.95 -23.87
CA TYR A 123 12.64 7.45 -24.10
C TYR A 123 12.87 6.88 -25.51
N GLY A 124 11.80 6.62 -26.29
CA GLY A 124 11.89 5.98 -27.60
C GLY A 124 12.40 4.54 -27.48
N LEU A 125 11.92 3.80 -26.48
CA LEU A 125 12.38 2.44 -26.19
C LEU A 125 11.86 1.44 -27.25
N PRO A 126 12.73 0.59 -27.83
CA PRO A 126 12.39 -0.24 -28.99
C PRO A 126 11.68 -1.55 -28.63
N PHE A 127 11.17 -1.70 -27.40
CA PHE A 127 10.57 -2.95 -26.95
C PHE A 127 9.08 -3.02 -27.25
N ALA A 128 8.60 -4.20 -27.62
CA ALA A 128 7.16 -4.46 -27.61
C ALA A 128 6.64 -4.45 -26.17
N THR A 129 5.35 -4.14 -25.99
CA THR A 129 4.69 -4.27 -24.68
C THR A 129 4.75 -5.73 -24.22
N PRO A 130 5.39 -6.04 -23.09
CA PRO A 130 5.49 -7.42 -22.59
C PRO A 130 4.13 -7.90 -22.05
N GLN A 131 4.00 -9.21 -21.86
CA GLN A 131 2.92 -9.74 -21.03
C GLN A 131 3.18 -9.36 -19.59
N GLY A 132 2.18 -8.82 -18.90
CA GLY A 132 2.38 -8.38 -17.53
C GLY A 132 2.53 -9.53 -16.55
N LEU A 133 3.47 -9.38 -15.62
CA LEU A 133 3.74 -10.29 -14.52
C LEU A 133 3.19 -9.70 -13.20
N ASP A 134 3.11 -10.54 -12.17
CA ASP A 134 2.99 -10.04 -10.80
C ASP A 134 4.34 -9.43 -10.35
N HIS A 135 4.30 -8.39 -9.52
CA HIS A 135 5.50 -7.68 -9.05
C HIS A 135 6.52 -8.63 -8.42
N GLY A 136 6.08 -9.52 -7.51
CA GLY A 136 6.97 -10.49 -6.87
C GLY A 136 7.53 -11.53 -7.84
N LEU A 137 6.72 -11.94 -8.82
CA LEU A 137 7.11 -12.91 -9.85
C LEU A 137 8.10 -12.32 -10.86
N ALA A 138 8.01 -11.03 -11.18
CA ALA A 138 8.94 -10.36 -12.08
C ALA A 138 10.38 -10.48 -11.57
N TYR A 139 10.57 -10.25 -10.27
CA TYR A 139 11.86 -10.45 -9.64
C TYR A 139 12.35 -11.92 -9.68
N ASP A 140 11.46 -12.91 -9.56
CA ASP A 140 11.84 -14.32 -9.62
C ASP A 140 12.23 -14.72 -11.05
N ALA A 141 11.49 -14.23 -12.05
CA ALA A 141 11.82 -14.36 -13.45
C ALA A 141 13.17 -13.70 -13.78
N LEU A 142 13.49 -12.56 -13.16
CA LEU A 142 14.79 -11.90 -13.31
C LEU A 142 15.91 -12.77 -12.73
N ARG A 143 15.73 -13.40 -11.57
CA ARG A 143 16.73 -14.33 -11.02
C ARG A 143 16.92 -15.57 -11.88
N ALA A 144 15.83 -16.12 -12.40
CA ALA A 144 15.83 -17.27 -13.30
C ALA A 144 16.32 -16.95 -14.72
N ARG A 145 16.73 -15.69 -15.00
CA ARG A 145 17.15 -15.23 -16.33
C ARG A 145 16.08 -15.47 -17.41
N GLN A 146 14.81 -15.36 -17.05
CA GLN A 146 13.67 -15.41 -17.98
C GLN A 146 13.33 -14.02 -18.53
N VAL A 147 13.62 -12.99 -17.76
CA VAL A 147 13.58 -11.57 -18.15
C VAL A 147 14.90 -10.92 -17.77
N ASP A 148 15.19 -9.74 -18.32
CA ASP A 148 16.46 -9.04 -18.16
C ASP A 148 16.29 -7.66 -17.51
N VAL A 149 15.10 -7.07 -17.66
CA VAL A 149 14.69 -5.78 -17.06
C VAL A 149 13.31 -5.95 -16.43
N ILE A 150 13.11 -5.41 -15.23
CA ILE A 150 11.81 -5.40 -14.53
C ILE A 150 11.47 -4.00 -14.03
N ASP A 151 10.19 -3.71 -13.78
CA ASP A 151 9.79 -2.56 -12.97
C ASP A 151 9.96 -2.86 -11.48
N VAL A 152 10.37 -1.83 -10.74
CA VAL A 152 10.55 -1.86 -9.28
C VAL A 152 10.06 -0.55 -8.69
N TYR A 153 9.83 -0.51 -7.38
CA TYR A 153 9.90 0.75 -6.65
C TYR A 153 11.33 1.00 -6.18
N SER A 154 11.79 2.25 -6.19
CA SER A 154 13.15 2.62 -5.80
C SER A 154 13.53 2.19 -4.38
N THR A 155 12.56 1.92 -3.50
CA THR A 155 12.82 1.47 -2.13
C THR A 155 12.52 -0.02 -1.86
N ASP A 156 12.25 -0.81 -2.89
CA ASP A 156 11.93 -2.23 -2.76
C ASP A 156 13.00 -3.01 -1.98
N ALA A 157 12.55 -3.82 -1.03
CA ALA A 157 13.37 -4.67 -0.15
C ALA A 157 14.36 -5.58 -0.91
N ARG A 158 13.99 -5.94 -2.14
CA ARG A 158 14.67 -6.97 -2.94
C ARG A 158 15.84 -6.44 -3.77
N ILE A 159 15.94 -5.14 -3.99
CA ILE A 159 16.96 -4.54 -4.87
C ILE A 159 18.38 -4.90 -4.42
N ALA A 160 18.75 -4.55 -3.19
CA ALA A 160 20.11 -4.77 -2.70
C ALA A 160 20.45 -6.26 -2.49
N PRO A 161 19.59 -7.10 -1.86
CA PRO A 161 19.88 -8.53 -1.67
C PRO A 161 19.99 -9.33 -2.96
N ASP A 162 19.22 -8.98 -4.00
CA ASP A 162 19.30 -9.65 -5.31
C ASP A 162 20.40 -9.03 -6.21
N GLY A 163 21.15 -8.03 -5.71
CA GLY A 163 22.27 -7.41 -6.43
C GLY A 163 21.84 -6.67 -7.70
N LEU A 164 20.67 -6.03 -7.65
CA LEU A 164 20.09 -5.33 -8.79
C LEU A 164 20.68 -3.92 -8.93
N THR A 165 20.76 -3.46 -10.17
CA THR A 165 21.05 -2.08 -10.52
C THR A 165 19.74 -1.43 -10.96
N VAL A 166 19.29 -0.45 -10.18
CA VAL A 166 18.20 0.46 -10.57
C VAL A 166 18.77 1.45 -11.59
N LEU A 167 18.11 1.57 -12.73
CA LEU A 167 18.54 2.42 -13.82
C LEU A 167 18.17 3.88 -13.53
N GLN A 168 19.11 4.79 -13.76
CA GLN A 168 18.88 6.22 -13.56
C GLN A 168 17.89 6.76 -14.59
N ASP A 169 16.84 7.44 -14.12
CA ASP A 169 15.92 8.22 -14.94
C ASP A 169 16.58 9.53 -15.38
N ASP A 170 17.42 9.46 -16.40
CA ASP A 170 18.28 10.56 -16.87
C ASP A 170 17.51 11.74 -17.49
N ARG A 171 16.24 11.56 -17.84
CA ARG A 171 15.34 12.61 -18.36
C ARG A 171 14.29 13.06 -17.35
N GLY A 172 14.27 12.50 -16.14
CA GLY A 172 13.31 12.84 -15.09
C GLY A 172 11.85 12.63 -15.50
N TYR A 173 11.56 11.49 -16.13
CA TYR A 173 10.22 11.12 -16.55
C TYR A 173 9.30 10.81 -15.36
N PHE A 174 9.79 10.05 -14.38
CA PHE A 174 8.97 9.60 -13.27
C PHE A 174 8.69 10.73 -12.28
N PRO A 175 7.43 10.92 -11.86
CA PRO A 175 7.12 11.89 -10.83
C PRO A 175 7.74 11.44 -9.49
N ARG A 176 8.06 12.42 -8.64
CA ARG A 176 8.56 12.14 -7.29
C ARG A 176 7.41 11.76 -6.37
N TYR A 177 7.65 10.71 -5.59
CA TYR A 177 6.86 10.26 -4.45
C TYR A 177 7.75 10.38 -3.21
N ASP A 178 8.03 11.61 -2.81
CA ASP A 178 8.82 11.88 -1.60
C ASP A 178 8.00 11.54 -0.37
N ALA A 179 8.57 10.73 0.52
CA ALA A 179 7.91 10.35 1.77
C ALA A 179 7.91 11.53 2.75
N VAL A 180 6.72 11.91 3.20
CA VAL A 180 6.46 13.00 4.14
C VAL A 180 5.52 12.53 5.24
N LEU A 181 5.41 13.29 6.32
CA LEU A 181 4.33 13.09 7.29
C LEU A 181 3.13 13.94 6.89
N LEU A 182 1.98 13.30 6.72
CA LEU A 182 0.67 13.95 6.62
C LEU A 182 0.00 13.91 8.00
N TYR A 183 -0.36 15.08 8.52
CA TYR A 183 -0.83 15.24 9.90
C TYR A 183 -1.97 16.23 10.00
N ARG A 184 -2.69 16.22 11.12
CA ARG A 184 -3.68 17.24 11.42
C ARG A 184 -2.99 18.57 11.70
N ALA A 185 -3.50 19.66 11.12
CA ALA A 185 -2.87 20.98 11.22
C ALA A 185 -2.75 21.50 12.68
N ASP A 186 -3.56 20.98 13.61
CA ASP A 186 -3.53 21.32 15.03
C ASP A 186 -2.50 20.53 15.85
N LEU A 187 -1.86 19.50 15.28
CA LEU A 187 -0.93 18.62 15.98
C LEU A 187 0.26 19.37 16.61
N PRO A 188 0.94 20.31 15.92
CA PRO A 188 2.07 21.04 16.51
C PRO A 188 1.72 21.83 17.77
N GLN A 189 0.51 22.40 17.81
CA GLN A 189 0.02 23.18 18.96
C GLN A 189 -0.53 22.27 20.05
N ARG A 190 -1.24 21.20 19.68
CA ARG A 190 -1.89 20.27 20.61
C ARG A 190 -0.89 19.34 21.31
N LEU A 191 0.14 18.87 20.63
CA LEU A 191 1.16 17.93 21.15
C LEU A 191 2.59 18.40 20.78
N PRO A 192 3.06 19.53 21.32
CA PRO A 192 4.34 20.15 20.90
C PRO A 192 5.56 19.24 21.13
N ALA A 193 5.59 18.47 22.23
CA ALA A 193 6.69 17.54 22.51
C ALA A 193 6.70 16.35 21.52
N ALA A 194 5.54 15.85 21.11
CA ALA A 194 5.44 14.80 20.10
C ALA A 194 5.88 15.32 18.73
N TRP A 195 5.43 16.53 18.38
CA TRP A 195 5.80 17.19 17.13
C TRP A 195 7.30 17.43 17.03
N ALA A 196 7.93 17.93 18.10
CA ALA A 196 9.38 18.11 18.15
C ALA A 196 10.15 16.80 17.92
N ALA A 197 9.64 15.68 18.43
CA ALA A 197 10.23 14.35 18.22
C ALA A 197 10.06 13.85 16.78
N LEU A 198 8.89 14.04 16.17
CA LEU A 198 8.63 13.67 14.78
C LEU A 198 9.53 14.45 13.81
N GLN A 199 9.74 15.73 14.09
CA GLN A 199 10.61 16.60 13.28
C GLN A 199 12.07 16.12 13.21
N GLN A 200 12.53 15.34 14.19
CA GLN A 200 13.87 14.74 14.18
C GLN A 200 14.03 13.67 13.08
N LEU A 201 12.94 13.16 12.49
CA LEU A 201 13.01 12.19 11.40
C LEU A 201 13.34 12.83 10.05
N ARG A 202 13.30 14.17 9.96
CA ARG A 202 13.48 14.90 8.71
C ARG A 202 14.81 14.57 8.06
N GLY A 203 14.80 14.03 6.85
CA GLY A 203 15.99 13.75 6.04
C GLY A 203 16.89 12.64 6.58
N HIS A 204 16.43 11.83 7.54
CA HIS A 204 17.24 10.78 8.17
C HIS A 204 17.06 9.39 7.55
N ILE A 205 16.14 9.23 6.61
CA ILE A 205 15.89 7.97 5.92
C ILE A 205 16.10 8.21 4.43
N ASP A 206 17.30 7.92 3.92
CA ASP A 206 17.55 7.89 2.48
C ASP A 206 17.02 6.59 1.83
N GLU A 207 17.00 6.52 0.50
CA GLU A 207 16.48 5.37 -0.24
C GLU A 207 17.21 4.07 0.10
N ALA A 208 18.54 4.11 0.23
CA ALA A 208 19.34 2.93 0.57
C ALA A 208 19.06 2.44 2.00
N GLN A 209 18.85 3.36 2.95
CA GLN A 209 18.43 3.05 4.30
C GLN A 209 17.02 2.47 4.30
N MET A 210 16.09 3.02 3.53
CA MET A 210 14.73 2.49 3.43
C MET A 210 14.72 1.07 2.85
N GLN A 211 15.49 0.80 1.80
CA GLN A 211 15.67 -0.56 1.25
C GLN A 211 16.15 -1.55 2.33
N ARG A 212 17.12 -1.15 3.16
CA ARG A 212 17.60 -1.99 4.28
C ARG A 212 16.51 -2.25 5.33
N LEU A 213 15.72 -1.23 5.66
CA LEU A 213 14.61 -1.36 6.62
C LEU A 213 13.52 -2.27 6.07
N ASN A 214 13.17 -2.14 4.79
CA ASN A 214 12.19 -3.00 4.11
C ASN A 214 12.71 -4.45 4.03
N ALA A 215 13.98 -4.66 3.69
CA ALA A 215 14.60 -5.99 3.68
C ALA A 215 14.55 -6.67 5.06
N ALA A 216 14.88 -5.96 6.13
CA ALA A 216 14.81 -6.51 7.49
C ALA A 216 13.39 -6.94 7.87
N ALA A 217 12.37 -6.18 7.45
CA ALA A 217 10.98 -6.49 7.75
C ALA A 217 10.40 -7.62 6.87
N GLU A 218 10.65 -7.59 5.56
CA GLU A 218 9.99 -8.47 4.60
C GLU A 218 10.77 -9.78 4.35
N ILE A 219 12.08 -9.69 4.25
CA ILE A 219 12.96 -10.82 3.94
C ILE A 219 13.36 -11.51 5.23
N ASP A 220 13.91 -10.75 6.19
CA ASP A 220 14.37 -11.31 7.47
C ASP A 220 13.22 -11.52 8.47
N ARG A 221 12.00 -11.12 8.10
CA ARG A 221 10.75 -11.28 8.89
C ARG A 221 10.84 -10.69 10.29
N GLN A 222 11.66 -9.65 10.48
CA GLN A 222 11.75 -8.96 11.76
C GLN A 222 10.47 -8.13 12.01
N PRO A 223 9.99 -8.05 13.27
CA PRO A 223 8.86 -7.19 13.59
C PRO A 223 9.17 -5.72 13.29
N PHE A 224 8.25 -5.01 12.62
CA PHE A 224 8.43 -3.59 12.24
C PHE A 224 8.87 -2.69 13.40
N ALA A 225 8.32 -2.90 14.60
CA ALA A 225 8.69 -2.15 15.79
C ALA A 225 10.16 -2.37 16.20
N ALA A 226 10.69 -3.58 16.04
CA ALA A 226 12.08 -3.90 16.32
C ALA A 226 13.02 -3.23 15.29
N VAL A 227 12.67 -3.31 14.00
CA VAL A 227 13.41 -2.66 12.91
C VAL A 227 13.49 -1.15 13.13
N ALA A 228 12.35 -0.50 13.43
CA ALA A 228 12.29 0.93 13.72
C ALA A 228 13.08 1.30 14.98
N ALA A 229 12.98 0.51 16.05
CA ALA A 229 13.72 0.76 17.29
C ALA A 229 15.24 0.65 17.08
N ALA A 230 15.69 -0.34 16.29
CA ALA A 230 17.08 -0.53 15.92
C ALA A 230 17.60 0.67 15.12
N PHE A 231 16.88 1.09 14.08
CA PHE A 231 17.19 2.29 13.29
C PHE A 231 17.36 3.53 14.18
N LEU A 232 16.36 3.80 15.04
CA LEU A 232 16.41 4.96 15.93
C LEU A 232 17.56 4.86 16.95
N SER A 233 17.98 3.65 17.35
CA SER A 233 19.04 3.44 18.36
C SER A 233 20.45 3.64 17.80
N GLN A 234 20.67 3.33 16.52
CA GLN A 234 21.95 3.50 15.85
C GLN A 234 22.27 4.99 15.56
N GLY A 235 21.26 5.85 15.76
CA GLY A 235 21.40 7.29 15.76
C GLY A 235 20.77 7.90 14.51
N ALA A 236 19.86 8.84 14.73
CA ALA A 236 19.62 9.98 13.85
C ALA A 236 20.84 10.93 13.86
N ALA A 237 22.04 10.36 13.73
CA ALA A 237 23.32 11.02 13.87
C ALA A 237 24.14 10.77 12.60
N GLY A 238 24.06 11.72 11.68
CA GLY A 238 25.07 11.95 10.66
C GLY A 238 25.11 10.94 9.52
N ALA A 239 24.59 11.35 8.36
CA ALA A 239 25.13 10.86 7.10
C ALA A 239 26.63 11.18 7.02
N PRO A 240 27.51 10.23 6.67
CA PRO A 240 28.61 10.52 5.80
C PRO A 240 28.15 10.23 4.37
N ALA A 241 27.99 11.30 3.59
CA ALA A 241 28.11 11.17 2.15
C ALA A 241 29.52 10.65 1.81
N ALA A 242 29.56 9.70 0.88
CA ALA A 242 30.74 9.22 0.14
C ALA A 242 31.88 8.58 0.96
N SER A 243 31.89 7.24 0.98
CA SER A 243 33.02 6.49 0.42
C SER A 243 32.61 5.04 0.19
N ALA A 244 32.59 4.65 -1.09
CA ALA A 244 32.66 3.26 -1.47
C ALA A 244 34.02 2.71 -0.98
N SER A 245 33.98 1.69 -0.13
CA SER A 245 35.06 0.70 -0.09
C SER A 245 34.49 -0.64 0.34
N ALA A 246 34.87 -1.64 -0.44
CA ALA A 246 34.43 -3.01 -0.33
C ALA A 246 35.00 -3.68 0.94
N SER A 247 34.16 -4.43 1.64
CA SER A 247 34.50 -5.76 2.19
C SER A 247 33.30 -6.33 2.96
N ALA A 248 32.47 -7.10 2.28
CA ALA A 248 31.66 -8.12 2.93
C ALA A 248 31.88 -9.43 2.19
N SER A 249 32.93 -10.11 2.65
CA SER A 249 33.27 -11.48 2.32
C SER A 249 32.10 -12.41 2.60
N ALA A 250 31.82 -13.24 1.59
CA ALA A 250 31.14 -14.54 1.60
C ALA A 250 30.55 -15.03 2.94
N ALA A 251 29.22 -14.98 3.02
CA ALA A 251 28.43 -16.04 3.63
C ALA A 251 27.33 -16.45 2.63
N ALA A 252 27.74 -17.12 1.56
CA ALA A 252 26.84 -17.88 0.70
C ALA A 252 26.37 -19.13 1.48
N GLY A 253 25.54 -18.93 2.50
CA GLY A 253 24.70 -19.99 3.02
C GLY A 253 23.63 -20.27 1.97
N ALA A 254 23.59 -21.50 1.49
CA ALA A 254 22.57 -21.97 0.56
C ALA A 254 21.17 -21.66 1.13
N ARG A 255 20.56 -20.57 0.65
CA ARG A 255 19.16 -20.25 0.98
C ARG A 255 18.32 -21.25 0.20
N VAL A 256 17.80 -22.24 0.92
CA VAL A 256 16.78 -23.16 0.42
C VAL A 256 15.64 -22.29 -0.10
N ALA A 257 15.25 -22.48 -1.37
CA ALA A 257 14.09 -21.81 -1.92
C ALA A 257 12.90 -22.10 -1.00
N PRO A 258 12.15 -21.07 -0.55
CA PRO A 258 11.02 -21.28 0.35
C PRO A 258 10.09 -22.31 -0.28
N THR A 259 9.70 -23.31 0.50
CA THR A 259 8.80 -24.35 -0.01
C THR A 259 7.46 -23.70 -0.37
N LEU A 260 6.69 -24.31 -1.28
CA LEU A 260 5.36 -23.82 -1.66
C LEU A 260 4.49 -23.54 -0.41
N GLY A 261 4.67 -24.34 0.65
CA GLY A 261 4.03 -24.15 1.94
C GLY A 261 4.44 -22.85 2.65
N GLU A 262 5.70 -22.45 2.62
CA GLU A 262 6.15 -21.20 3.26
C GLU A 262 5.75 -19.94 2.48
N LEU A 263 5.63 -20.05 1.15
CA LEU A 263 5.07 -19.01 0.30
C LEU A 263 3.57 -18.83 0.51
N LEU A 264 2.82 -19.93 0.63
CA LEU A 264 1.37 -19.90 0.81
C LEU A 264 0.95 -19.66 2.28
N LEU A 265 1.74 -20.13 3.24
CA LEU A 265 1.42 -20.18 4.67
C LEU A 265 2.52 -19.49 5.49
N GLY A 266 2.87 -18.24 5.14
CA GLY A 266 3.87 -17.47 5.88
C GLY A 266 3.56 -17.39 7.39
N GLY A 267 4.54 -17.02 8.23
CA GLY A 267 4.44 -17.14 9.69
C GLY A 267 3.25 -16.46 10.38
N ASN A 268 2.59 -15.49 9.73
CA ASN A 268 1.38 -14.84 10.25
C ASN A 268 0.07 -15.34 9.61
N PHE A 269 0.13 -16.28 8.66
CA PHE A 269 -1.01 -16.78 7.90
C PHE A 269 -2.09 -17.32 8.83
N GLY A 270 -1.75 -18.19 9.77
CA GLY A 270 -2.75 -18.79 10.67
C GLY A 270 -3.52 -17.75 11.48
N ARG A 271 -2.81 -16.75 12.02
CA ARG A 271 -3.43 -15.66 12.81
C ARG A 271 -4.33 -14.79 11.94
N LEU A 272 -3.85 -14.38 10.77
CA LEU A 272 -4.60 -13.52 9.83
C LEU A 272 -5.80 -14.27 9.23
N ALA A 273 -5.63 -15.53 8.85
CA ALA A 273 -6.68 -16.41 8.37
C ALA A 273 -7.75 -16.61 9.45
N LEU A 274 -7.35 -16.88 10.69
CA LEU A 274 -8.30 -17.01 11.80
C LEU A 274 -9.06 -15.70 12.06
N GLN A 275 -8.37 -14.56 12.04
CA GLN A 275 -9.02 -13.24 12.16
C GLN A 275 -10.04 -13.02 11.04
N HIS A 276 -9.69 -13.37 9.80
CA HIS A 276 -10.58 -13.24 8.65
C HIS A 276 -11.79 -14.17 8.76
N VAL A 277 -11.57 -15.45 9.10
CA VAL A 277 -12.63 -16.45 9.31
C VAL A 277 -13.56 -16.03 10.43
N MET A 278 -13.03 -15.56 11.57
CA MET A 278 -13.85 -15.07 12.69
C MET A 278 -14.66 -13.84 12.29
N LEU A 279 -14.06 -12.88 11.59
CA LEU A 279 -14.77 -11.70 11.13
C LEU A 279 -15.93 -12.09 10.19
N VAL A 280 -15.68 -12.98 9.23
CA VAL A 280 -16.71 -13.46 8.29
C VAL A 280 -17.80 -14.25 9.02
N ALA A 281 -17.43 -15.17 9.92
CA ALA A 281 -18.37 -16.00 10.66
C ALA A 281 -19.31 -15.16 11.55
N VAL A 282 -18.75 -14.19 12.29
CA VAL A 282 -19.55 -13.30 13.13
C VAL A 282 -20.43 -12.39 12.28
N SER A 283 -19.91 -11.82 11.19
CA SER A 283 -20.70 -11.01 10.26
C SER A 283 -21.88 -11.80 9.69
N LEU A 284 -21.64 -13.03 9.23
CA LEU A 284 -22.67 -13.90 8.68
C LEU A 284 -23.73 -14.26 9.73
N ALA A 285 -23.32 -14.60 10.95
CA ALA A 285 -24.25 -14.91 12.03
C ALA A 285 -25.20 -13.72 12.30
N VAL A 286 -24.66 -12.51 12.40
CA VAL A 286 -25.46 -11.29 12.58
C VAL A 286 -26.37 -11.06 11.36
N SER A 287 -25.86 -11.21 10.13
CA SER A 287 -26.68 -11.06 8.92
C SER A 287 -27.80 -12.08 8.82
N VAL A 288 -27.61 -13.31 9.28
CA VAL A 288 -28.68 -14.34 9.32
C VAL A 288 -29.73 -13.95 10.36
N LEU A 289 -29.31 -13.55 11.56
CA LEU A 289 -30.20 -13.14 12.64
C LEU A 289 -31.09 -11.95 12.24
N LEU A 290 -30.58 -11.03 11.42
CA LEU A 290 -31.35 -9.90 10.92
C LEU A 290 -32.10 -10.21 9.61
N GLY A 291 -31.42 -10.88 8.68
CA GLY A 291 -31.89 -11.10 7.32
C GLY A 291 -33.02 -12.12 7.20
N VAL A 292 -33.01 -13.18 8.00
CA VAL A 292 -34.09 -14.18 7.97
C VAL A 292 -35.40 -13.59 8.48
N PRO A 293 -35.48 -12.92 9.65
CA PRO A 293 -36.71 -12.25 10.07
C PRO A 293 -37.20 -11.18 9.09
N LEU A 294 -36.29 -10.36 8.54
CA LEU A 294 -36.64 -9.36 7.52
C LEU A 294 -37.20 -10.02 6.24
N GLY A 295 -36.60 -11.12 5.80
CA GLY A 295 -37.08 -11.90 4.65
C GLY A 295 -38.45 -12.55 4.88
N ILE A 296 -38.69 -13.11 6.07
CA ILE A 296 -40.00 -13.65 6.46
C ILE A 296 -41.04 -12.54 6.47
N TRP A 297 -40.71 -11.39 7.06
CA TRP A 297 -41.62 -10.25 7.12
C TRP A 297 -41.95 -9.71 5.73
N ALA A 298 -40.95 -9.62 4.85
CA ALA A 298 -41.12 -9.20 3.47
C ALA A 298 -42.04 -10.16 2.69
N ALA A 299 -41.92 -11.48 2.92
CA ALA A 299 -42.77 -12.47 2.28
C ALA A 299 -44.24 -12.40 2.74
N ARG A 300 -44.48 -11.99 3.99
CA ARG A 300 -45.83 -11.87 4.56
C ARG A 300 -46.55 -10.58 4.15
N HIS A 301 -45.82 -9.50 3.84
CA HIS A 301 -46.40 -8.19 3.56
C HIS A 301 -46.00 -7.67 2.18
N ARG A 302 -46.89 -7.82 1.21
CA ARG A 302 -46.61 -7.55 -0.22
C ARG A 302 -46.14 -6.10 -0.52
N ARG A 303 -46.63 -5.10 0.22
CA ARG A 303 -46.23 -3.68 0.02
C ARG A 303 -44.93 -3.33 0.73
N THR A 304 -44.80 -3.72 2.00
CA THR A 304 -43.65 -3.34 2.80
C THR A 304 -42.43 -4.24 2.53
N GLY A 305 -42.64 -5.47 2.05
CA GLY A 305 -41.58 -6.35 1.57
C GLY A 305 -40.84 -5.80 0.34
N ALA A 306 -41.56 -5.17 -0.58
CA ALA A 306 -40.93 -4.47 -1.71
C ALA A 306 -40.01 -3.33 -1.24
N ALA A 307 -40.41 -2.59 -0.22
CA ALA A 307 -39.59 -1.53 0.36
C ALA A 307 -38.33 -2.07 1.05
N VAL A 308 -38.42 -3.19 1.79
CA VAL A 308 -37.26 -3.83 2.43
C VAL A 308 -36.27 -4.37 1.40
N LEU A 309 -36.76 -5.01 0.33
CA LEU A 309 -35.91 -5.48 -0.76
C LEU A 309 -35.24 -4.33 -1.51
N ALA A 310 -35.96 -3.22 -1.73
CA ALA A 310 -35.39 -2.02 -2.35
C ALA A 310 -34.31 -1.39 -1.46
N ALA A 311 -34.57 -1.21 -0.16
CA ALA A 311 -33.63 -0.62 0.79
C ALA A 311 -32.35 -1.45 0.93
N THR A 312 -32.48 -2.77 1.07
CA THR A 312 -31.33 -3.68 1.10
C THR A 312 -30.59 -3.73 -0.24
N GLY A 313 -31.31 -3.57 -1.36
CA GLY A 313 -30.74 -3.45 -2.70
C GLY A 313 -29.85 -2.21 -2.86
N VAL A 314 -30.34 -1.04 -2.45
CA VAL A 314 -29.58 0.22 -2.47
C VAL A 314 -28.30 0.10 -1.64
N LEU A 315 -28.34 -0.61 -0.52
CA LEU A 315 -27.17 -0.74 0.33
C LEU A 315 -26.03 -1.54 -0.33
N GLN A 316 -26.36 -2.50 -1.21
CA GLN A 316 -25.36 -3.29 -1.93
C GLN A 316 -24.73 -2.54 -3.11
N THR A 317 -25.34 -1.45 -3.59
CA THR A 317 -24.76 -0.66 -4.68
C THR A 317 -23.59 0.19 -4.20
N VAL A 318 -23.46 0.39 -2.89
CA VAL A 318 -22.30 1.07 -2.30
C VAL A 318 -21.11 0.09 -2.30
N PRO A 319 -19.99 0.42 -2.98
CA PRO A 319 -18.79 -0.40 -2.92
C PRO A 319 -18.35 -0.61 -1.46
N SER A 320 -17.93 -1.83 -1.12
CA SER A 320 -17.52 -2.17 0.25
C SER A 320 -16.45 -1.22 0.81
N LEU A 321 -15.50 -0.80 -0.05
CA LEU A 321 -14.46 0.16 0.31
C LEU A 321 -15.03 1.56 0.63
N ALA A 322 -16.03 2.04 -0.12
CA ALA A 322 -16.68 3.32 0.14
C ALA A 322 -17.50 3.28 1.43
N MET A 323 -18.18 2.16 1.68
CA MET A 323 -18.91 1.92 2.93
C MET A 323 -17.97 1.91 4.14
N LEU A 324 -16.79 1.31 4.03
CA LEU A 324 -15.77 1.36 5.08
C LEU A 324 -15.29 2.79 5.37
N ALA A 325 -14.98 3.56 4.32
CA ALA A 325 -14.55 4.95 4.46
C ALA A 325 -15.62 5.82 5.15
N PHE A 326 -16.90 5.56 4.89
CA PHE A 326 -18.02 6.25 5.55
C PHE A 326 -18.23 5.83 7.02
N LEU A 327 -18.04 4.55 7.33
CA LEU A 327 -18.27 4.01 8.67
C LEU A 327 -17.18 4.39 9.67
N ILE A 328 -15.97 4.68 9.22
CA ILE A 328 -14.85 5.04 10.11
C ILE A 328 -15.14 6.34 10.89
N PRO A 329 -15.51 7.48 10.25
CA PRO A 329 -15.91 8.69 10.98
C PRO A 329 -17.13 8.48 11.88
N LEU A 330 -18.10 7.69 11.42
CA LEU A 330 -19.36 7.47 12.15
C LEU A 330 -19.18 6.64 13.43
N THR A 331 -18.30 5.65 13.38
CA THR A 331 -18.04 4.75 14.52
C THR A 331 -16.91 5.24 15.43
N GLY A 332 -16.09 6.18 14.97
CA GLY A 332 -14.87 6.63 15.65
C GLY A 332 -13.86 5.51 15.89
N ARG A 333 -13.95 4.40 15.12
CA ARG A 333 -13.13 3.20 15.28
C ARG A 333 -12.63 2.73 13.91
N ILE A 334 -11.46 2.09 13.90
CA ILE A 334 -10.88 1.47 12.69
C ILE A 334 -10.73 -0.04 12.91
N GLY A 335 -10.71 -0.81 11.84
CA GLY A 335 -10.49 -2.26 11.86
C GLY A 335 -11.79 -3.07 11.96
N ALA A 336 -11.87 -3.98 12.93
CA ALA A 336 -12.89 -5.04 12.95
C ALA A 336 -14.35 -4.53 13.00
N VAL A 337 -14.62 -3.42 13.67
CA VAL A 337 -16.00 -2.94 13.87
C VAL A 337 -16.63 -2.35 12.59
N PRO A 338 -16.02 -1.37 11.89
CA PRO A 338 -16.50 -0.95 10.58
C PRO A 338 -16.58 -2.10 9.57
N ALA A 339 -15.60 -3.02 9.60
CA ALA A 339 -15.59 -4.18 8.71
C ALA A 339 -16.75 -5.14 9.00
N LEU A 340 -17.03 -5.43 10.28
CA LEU A 340 -18.17 -6.23 10.70
C LEU A 340 -19.49 -5.61 10.24
N ILE A 341 -19.68 -4.30 10.42
CA ILE A 341 -20.88 -3.59 9.97
C ILE A 341 -21.01 -3.68 8.44
N ALA A 342 -19.94 -3.31 7.71
CA ALA A 342 -19.91 -3.34 6.25
C ALA A 342 -20.25 -4.75 5.69
N LEU A 343 -19.60 -5.79 6.22
CA LEU A 343 -19.85 -7.17 5.82
C LEU A 343 -21.27 -7.62 6.18
N THR A 344 -21.77 -7.22 7.35
CA THR A 344 -23.13 -7.56 7.80
C THR A 344 -24.17 -6.99 6.84
N LEU A 345 -24.02 -5.71 6.49
CA LEU A 345 -24.91 -4.99 5.59
C LEU A 345 -24.86 -5.56 4.17
N TYR A 346 -23.67 -5.93 3.69
CA TYR A 346 -23.49 -6.50 2.36
C TYR A 346 -24.11 -7.91 2.23
N ALA A 347 -24.00 -8.73 3.27
CA ALA A 347 -24.60 -10.07 3.30
C ALA A 347 -26.12 -10.04 3.56
N LEU A 348 -26.69 -8.90 3.96
CA LEU A 348 -28.10 -8.79 4.33
C LEU A 348 -29.05 -9.02 3.13
N LEU A 349 -28.77 -8.39 1.99
CA LEU A 349 -29.63 -8.51 0.80
C LEU A 349 -29.79 -9.96 0.30
N PRO A 350 -28.73 -10.74 0.03
CA PRO A 350 -28.90 -12.11 -0.46
C PRO A 350 -29.68 -12.97 0.53
N ILE A 351 -29.49 -12.79 1.84
CA ILE A 351 -30.24 -13.53 2.88
C ILE A 351 -31.73 -13.15 2.86
N VAL A 352 -32.05 -11.85 2.87
CA VAL A 352 -33.44 -11.37 2.82
C VAL A 352 -34.12 -11.84 1.53
N ARG A 353 -33.44 -11.70 0.39
CA ARG A 353 -33.95 -12.08 -0.94
C ARG A 353 -34.19 -13.59 -1.05
N ASN A 354 -33.24 -14.41 -0.60
CA ASN A 354 -33.36 -15.86 -0.65
C ASN A 354 -34.45 -16.36 0.31
N THR A 355 -34.56 -15.77 1.50
CA THR A 355 -35.64 -16.09 2.44
C THR A 355 -37.02 -15.72 1.88
N HIS A 356 -37.14 -14.52 1.30
CA HIS A 356 -38.37 -14.08 0.64
C HIS A 356 -38.75 -15.00 -0.53
N ALA A 357 -37.81 -15.28 -1.43
CA ALA A 357 -38.03 -16.14 -2.58
C ALA A 357 -38.46 -17.55 -2.17
N GLY A 358 -37.77 -18.14 -1.19
CA GLY A 358 -38.11 -19.47 -0.67
C GLY A 358 -39.52 -19.55 -0.10
N LEU A 359 -40.01 -18.52 0.59
CA LEU A 359 -41.35 -18.51 1.18
C LEU A 359 -42.47 -18.23 0.17
N VAL A 360 -42.18 -17.49 -0.91
CA VAL A 360 -43.19 -17.13 -1.93
C VAL A 360 -43.27 -18.19 -3.04
N GLN A 361 -42.16 -18.86 -3.36
CA GLN A 361 -42.10 -19.82 -4.47
C GLN A 361 -42.47 -21.25 -4.09
N VAL A 362 -42.43 -21.61 -2.80
CA VAL A 362 -42.86 -22.95 -2.36
C VAL A 362 -44.39 -23.01 -2.33
N PRO A 363 -45.03 -23.91 -3.11
CA PRO A 363 -46.48 -24.09 -3.07
C PRO A 363 -46.93 -24.44 -1.65
N ARG A 364 -48.00 -23.80 -1.18
CA ARG A 364 -48.72 -24.30 0.00
C ARG A 364 -49.45 -25.54 -0.49
N GLY A 365 -48.88 -26.70 -0.21
CA GLY A 365 -49.45 -28.00 -0.58
C GLY A 365 -50.91 -28.15 -0.19
#